data_AF-A0A2K9ZF53-F1
#
_entry.id   AF-A0A2K9ZF53-F1
#
_cell.length_a   1.000
_cell.length_b   1.000
_cell.length_c   1.000
_cell.angle_alpha   90.00
_cell.angle_beta   90.00
_cell.angle_gamma   90.00
#
_symmetry.space_group_name_H-M   'P 1'
#
loop_
_entity.id
_entity.type
_entity.pdbx_description
1 polymer ?
#
loop_
_entity_poly.entity_id
_entity_poly.type
_entity_poly.pdbx_seq_one_letter_code
_entity_poly.pdbx_strand_id
1 'polypeptide(L)'
;MQKAGGIIALVAGIFGVLAALVTLFVGGVGAGLESEGASTVIGLGWGGMLFSFLTIVLGAVAMGANGKVPGALLMVCAIVGAVLGGTFVAIFMVLAFIGGLLATIGVKKPVAASA
;
A
#
# COMPACT_ATOMS: atom_id res chain seq x y z
N MET A 1 7.34 -6.79 -16.78
CA MET A 1 7.48 -5.94 -15.58
C MET A 1 6.19 -5.90 -14.76
N GLN A 2 5.00 -5.97 -15.38
CA GLN A 2 3.73 -5.80 -14.66
C GLN A 2 3.50 -6.80 -13.52
N LYS A 3 3.71 -8.10 -13.77
CA LYS A 3 3.59 -9.14 -12.74
C LYS A 3 4.57 -8.93 -11.58
N ALA A 4 5.81 -8.56 -11.88
CA ALA A 4 6.82 -8.26 -10.86
C ALA A 4 6.42 -7.06 -10.00
N GLY A 5 5.92 -5.99 -10.61
CA GLY A 5 5.41 -4.81 -9.89
C GLY A 5 4.23 -5.15 -8.97
N GLY A 6 3.27 -5.93 -9.45
CA GLY A 6 2.15 -6.42 -8.64
C GLY A 6 2.59 -7.29 -7.46
N ILE A 7 3.56 -8.19 -7.66
CA ILE A 7 4.13 -9.01 -6.57
C ILE A 7 4.82 -8.13 -5.53
N ILE A 8 5.63 -7.16 -5.95
CA ILE A 8 6.31 -6.22 -5.04
C ILE A 8 5.27 -5.47 -4.19
N ALA A 9 4.22 -4.94 -4.83
CA ALA A 9 3.16 -4.24 -4.12
C ALA A 9 2.37 -5.15 -3.17
N LEU A 10 2.13 -6.40 -3.55
CA LEU A 10 1.44 -7.37 -2.71
C LEU A 10 2.26 -7.71 -1.46
N VAL A 11 3.55 -8.00 -1.63
CA VAL A 11 4.47 -8.27 -0.52
C VAL A 11 4.58 -7.04 0.38
N ALA A 12 4.77 -5.85 -0.20
CA ALA A 12 4.81 -4.59 0.54
C ALA A 12 3.51 -4.36 1.34
N GLY A 13 2.35 -4.63 0.74
CA GLY A 13 1.07 -4.53 1.42
C GLY A 13 0.94 -5.48 2.61
N ILE A 14 1.37 -6.75 2.48
CA ILE A 14 1.36 -7.73 3.58
C ILE A 14 2.23 -7.26 4.75
N PHE A 15 3.47 -6.83 4.46
CA PHE A 15 4.32 -6.28 5.51
C PHE A 15 3.78 -4.97 6.09
N GLY A 16 3.08 -4.17 5.28
CA GLY A 16 2.36 -3.00 5.74
C GLY A 16 1.26 -3.32 6.76
N VAL A 17 0.50 -4.42 6.56
CA VAL A 17 -0.47 -4.89 7.55
C VAL A 17 0.24 -5.26 8.86
N LEU A 18 1.36 -5.98 8.80
CA LEU A 18 2.14 -6.31 10.00
C LEU A 18 2.65 -5.06 10.71
N ALA A 19 3.13 -4.07 9.96
CA ALA A 19 3.56 -2.78 10.49
C ALA A 19 2.41 -2.00 11.15
N ALA A 20 1.22 -2.03 10.54
CA ALA A 20 0.01 -1.43 11.11
C ALA A 20 -0.43 -2.14 12.40
N LEU A 21 -0.30 -3.47 12.47
CA LEU A 21 -0.58 -4.24 13.70
C LEU A 21 0.38 -3.88 14.82
N VAL A 22 1.68 -3.75 14.52
CA VAL A 22 2.66 -3.28 15.52
C VAL A 22 2.32 -1.85 15.96
N THR A 23 1.96 -0.97 15.03
CA THR A 23 1.53 0.40 15.35
C THR A 23 0.31 0.42 16.27
N LEU A 24 -0.72 -0.39 15.97
CA LEU A 24 -1.90 -0.55 16.82
C LEU A 24 -1.56 -1.15 18.19
N PHE A 25 -0.64 -2.11 18.25
CA PHE A 25 -0.20 -2.71 19.50
C PHE A 25 0.48 -1.68 20.40
N VAL A 26 1.44 -0.93 19.85
CA VAL A 26 2.13 0.15 20.58
C VAL A 26 1.15 1.23 21.03
N GLY A 27 0.24 1.65 20.15
CA GLY A 27 -0.81 2.61 20.51
C GLY A 27 -1.78 2.08 21.57
N GLY A 28 -2.16 0.80 21.51
CA GLY A 28 -3.05 0.15 22.47
C GLY A 28 -2.43 0.00 23.85
N VAL A 29 -1.15 -0.41 23.91
CA VAL A 29 -0.39 -0.45 25.18
C VAL A 29 -0.22 0.97 25.74
N GLY A 30 0.10 1.96 24.90
CA GLY A 30 0.19 3.36 25.31
C GLY A 30 -1.13 3.92 25.85
N ALA A 31 -2.26 3.55 25.24
CA ALA A 31 -3.58 3.96 25.72
C ALA A 31 -3.89 3.37 27.10
N GLY A 32 -3.51 2.12 27.36
CA GLY A 32 -3.66 1.47 28.67
C GLY A 32 -2.76 2.06 29.77
N LEU A 33 -1.69 2.75 29.39
CA LEU A 33 -0.78 3.47 30.30
C LEU A 33 -1.08 4.97 30.37
N GLU A 34 -2.20 5.44 29.81
CA GLU A 34 -2.60 6.84 29.72
C GLU A 34 -1.53 7.78 29.11
N SER A 35 -0.75 7.27 28.15
CA SER A 35 0.25 8.09 27.46
C SER A 35 -0.40 9.08 26.50
N GLU A 36 0.02 10.35 26.53
CA GLU A 36 -0.38 11.35 25.54
C GLU A 36 0.00 10.92 24.11
N GLY A 37 -0.94 11.05 23.18
CA GLY A 37 -0.75 10.70 21.77
C GLY A 37 -1.09 9.25 21.38
N ALA A 38 -1.46 8.39 22.33
CA ALA A 38 -1.84 7.00 22.04
C ALA A 38 -3.02 6.88 21.06
N SER A 39 -4.03 7.76 21.19
CA SER A 39 -5.18 7.81 20.27
C SER A 39 -4.76 8.14 18.83
N THR A 40 -3.78 9.01 18.64
CA THR A 40 -3.20 9.32 17.33
C THR A 40 -2.49 8.10 16.73
N VAL A 41 -1.69 7.38 17.53
CA VAL A 41 -0.99 6.17 17.09
C VAL A 41 -1.99 5.07 16.68
N ILE A 42 -3.06 4.89 17.45
CA ILE A 42 -4.14 3.95 17.11
C ILE A 42 -4.83 4.36 15.80
N GLY A 43 -5.11 5.65 15.61
CA GLY A 43 -5.69 6.17 14.37
C GLY A 43 -4.81 5.91 13.14
N LEU A 44 -3.49 6.17 13.27
CA LEU A 44 -2.51 5.88 12.23
C LEU A 44 -2.41 4.38 11.94
N GLY A 45 -2.53 3.52 12.97
CA GLY A 45 -2.55 2.07 12.80
C GLY A 45 -3.75 1.58 11.99
N TRP A 46 -4.95 2.11 12.25
CA TRP A 46 -6.14 1.80 11.46
C TRP A 46 -6.06 2.32 10.02
N GLY A 47 -5.55 3.54 9.84
CA GLY A 47 -5.26 4.07 8.51
C GLY A 47 -4.29 3.16 7.75
N GLY A 48 -3.19 2.78 8.40
CA GLY A 48 -2.20 1.88 7.84
C GLY A 48 -2.79 0.53 7.45
N MET A 49 -3.62 -0.07 8.31
CA MET A 49 -4.29 -1.33 8.02
C MET A 49 -5.16 -1.23 6.76
N LEU A 50 -6.03 -0.22 6.68
CA LEU A 50 -6.93 -0.02 5.54
C LEU A 50 -6.13 0.12 4.22
N PHE A 51 -5.14 1.00 4.19
CA PHE A 51 -4.36 1.25 2.98
C PHE A 51 -3.45 0.07 2.61
N SER A 52 -2.98 -0.71 3.59
CA SER A 52 -2.25 -1.95 3.35
C SER A 52 -3.13 -3.03 2.71
N PHE A 53 -4.37 -3.19 3.16
CA PHE A 53 -5.32 -4.07 2.46
C PHE A 53 -5.62 -3.60 1.04
N LEU A 54 -5.84 -2.30 0.85
CA LEU A 54 -6.06 -1.74 -0.49
C LEU A 54 -4.86 -1.97 -1.41
N THR A 55 -3.63 -1.82 -0.91
CA THR A 55 -2.42 -2.08 -1.71
C THR A 55 -2.25 -3.56 -2.06
N ILE A 56 -2.62 -4.50 -1.17
CA ILE A 56 -2.66 -5.94 -1.50
C ILE A 56 -3.66 -6.20 -2.63
N VAL A 57 -4.89 -5.70 -2.49
CA VAL A 57 -5.95 -5.90 -3.49
C VAL A 57 -5.56 -5.29 -4.83
N LEU A 58 -5.11 -4.03 -4.83
CA LEU A 58 -4.67 -3.34 -6.04
C LEU A 58 -3.43 -4.01 -6.65
N GLY A 59 -2.51 -4.54 -5.85
CA GLY A 59 -1.35 -5.29 -6.30
C GLY A 59 -1.76 -6.56 -7.02
N ALA A 60 -2.70 -7.32 -6.46
CA ALA A 60 -3.26 -8.51 -7.08
C ALA A 60 -4.00 -8.18 -8.40
N VAL A 61 -4.85 -7.15 -8.40
CA VAL A 61 -5.58 -6.70 -9.60
C VAL A 61 -4.61 -6.21 -10.69
N ALA A 62 -3.54 -5.51 -10.31
CA ALA A 62 -2.53 -5.03 -11.23
C ALA A 62 -1.78 -6.18 -11.94
N MET A 63 -1.73 -7.40 -11.39
CA MET A 63 -1.14 -8.55 -12.08
C MET A 63 -2.00 -9.10 -13.22
N GLY A 64 -3.33 -8.94 -13.15
CA GLY A 64 -4.30 -9.50 -14.10
C GLY A 64 -4.90 -8.49 -15.08
N ALA A 65 -4.70 -7.19 -14.86
CA ALA A 65 -5.31 -6.16 -15.68
C ALA A 65 -4.60 -5.93 -17.03
N ASN A 66 -5.33 -5.50 -18.06
CA ASN A 66 -4.76 -5.13 -19.37
C ASN A 66 -4.49 -3.61 -19.51
N GLY A 67 -4.61 -2.85 -18.43
CA GLY A 67 -4.54 -1.38 -18.45
C GLY A 67 -3.63 -0.79 -17.37
N LYS A 68 -3.30 0.49 -17.52
CA LYS A 68 -2.43 1.25 -16.58
C LYS A 68 -3.17 1.73 -15.33
N VAL A 69 -4.50 1.70 -15.34
CA VAL A 69 -5.37 2.21 -14.28
C VAL A 69 -5.08 1.59 -12.90
N PRO A 70 -4.95 0.26 -12.75
CA PRO A 70 -4.74 -0.33 -11.43
C PRO A 70 -3.38 0.02 -10.83
N GLY A 71 -2.33 0.10 -11.66
CA GLY A 71 -1.02 0.53 -11.18
C GLY A 71 -1.01 2.02 -10.76
N ALA A 72 -1.76 2.88 -11.47
CA ALA A 72 -1.90 4.29 -11.09
C ALA A 72 -2.69 4.46 -9.79
N LEU A 73 -3.79 3.72 -9.63
CA LEU A 73 -4.54 3.66 -8.38
C LEU A 73 -3.67 3.16 -7.23
N LEU A 74 -2.82 2.15 -7.47
CA LEU A 74 -1.90 1.63 -6.45
C LEU A 74 -0.90 2.69 -6.00
N MET A 75 -0.33 3.47 -6.93
CA MET A 75 0.54 4.59 -6.59
C MET A 75 -0.16 5.66 -5.74
N VAL A 76 -1.39 6.04 -6.11
CA VAL A 76 -2.17 7.01 -5.32
C VAL A 76 -2.48 6.44 -3.93
N CYS A 77 -2.91 5.19 -3.87
CA CYS A 77 -3.19 4.48 -2.63
C CYS A 77 -1.95 4.39 -1.73
N ALA A 78 -0.77 4.19 -2.30
CA ALA A 78 0.49 4.17 -1.58
C ALA A 78 0.87 5.55 -1.03
N ILE A 79 0.67 6.63 -1.80
CA ILE A 79 0.92 7.99 -1.30
C ILE A 79 0.00 8.33 -0.13
N VAL A 80 -1.31 8.07 -0.28
CA VAL A 80 -2.28 8.34 0.78
C VAL A 80 -2.02 7.45 1.99
N GLY A 81 -1.68 6.17 1.77
CA GLY A 81 -1.31 5.23 2.82
C GLY A 81 -0.03 5.60 3.56
N ALA A 82 0.95 6.22 2.90
CA ALA A 82 2.16 6.69 3.55
C ALA A 82 1.90 7.86 4.51
N VAL A 83 0.95 8.74 4.16
CA VAL A 83 0.56 9.88 5.01
C VAL A 83 -0.32 9.44 6.16
N LEU A 84 -1.28 8.53 5.91
CA LEU A 84 -2.27 8.11 6.90
C LEU A 84 -1.86 6.89 7.74
N GLY A 85 -0.86 6.11 7.31
CA GLY A 85 -0.45 4.87 7.97
C GLY A 85 0.66 5.01 9.02
N GLY A 86 1.22 6.20 9.19
CA GLY A 86 2.37 6.43 10.07
C GLY A 86 3.70 5.95 9.48
N THR A 87 4.79 6.17 10.22
CA THR A 87 6.17 6.01 9.74
C THR A 87 6.55 4.57 9.39
N PHE A 88 6.11 3.58 10.20
CA PHE A 88 6.38 2.17 9.93
C PHE A 88 5.71 1.69 8.63
N VAL A 89 4.45 2.08 8.41
CA VAL A 89 3.71 1.72 7.20
C VAL A 89 4.22 2.49 5.99
N ALA A 90 4.67 3.74 6.17
CA ALA A 90 5.19 4.57 5.09
C ALA A 90 6.36 3.92 4.32
N ILE A 91 7.26 3.22 5.00
CA ILE A 91 8.38 2.51 4.35
C ILE A 91 7.85 1.45 3.36
N PHE A 92 6.86 0.67 3.78
CA PHE A 92 6.22 -0.31 2.91
C PHE A 92 5.39 0.34 1.80
N MET A 93 4.79 1.50 2.07
CA MET A 93 4.07 2.25 1.05
C MET A 93 5.00 2.79 -0.05
N VAL A 94 6.25 3.17 0.27
CA VAL A 94 7.24 3.51 -0.75
C VAL A 94 7.56 2.31 -1.64
N LEU A 95 7.71 1.11 -1.06
CA LEU A 95 7.89 -0.12 -1.83
C LEU A 95 6.66 -0.44 -2.70
N ALA A 96 5.45 -0.25 -2.16
CA ALA A 96 4.21 -0.41 -2.89
C ALA A 96 4.12 0.59 -4.05
N PHE A 97 4.54 1.84 -3.86
CA PHE A 97 4.60 2.86 -4.91
C PHE A 97 5.53 2.43 -6.05
N ILE A 98 6.71 1.91 -5.74
CA ILE A 98 7.64 1.36 -6.74
C ILE A 98 6.99 0.16 -7.46
N GLY A 99 6.31 -0.72 -6.73
CA GLY A 99 5.54 -1.81 -7.31
C GLY A 99 4.46 -1.33 -8.28
N GLY A 100 3.73 -0.27 -7.93
CA GLY A 100 2.74 0.41 -8.77
C GLY A 100 3.34 1.03 -10.02
N LEU A 101 4.50 1.69 -9.91
CA LEU A 101 5.24 2.25 -11.04
C LEU A 101 5.69 1.14 -12.01
N LEU A 102 6.25 0.05 -11.49
CA LEU A 102 6.65 -1.10 -12.30
C LEU A 102 5.44 -1.80 -12.94
N ALA A 103 4.31 -1.83 -12.23
CA ALA A 103 3.04 -2.35 -12.74
C ALA A 103 2.52 -1.51 -13.91
N THR A 104 2.52 -0.17 -13.79
CA THR A 104 2.04 0.74 -14.85
C THR A 104 2.91 0.76 -16.10
N ILE A 105 4.24 0.77 -15.94
CA ILE A 105 5.19 0.76 -17.06
C ILE A 105 5.18 -0.62 -17.74
N GLY A 106 4.95 -1.68 -16.97
CA GLY A 106 4.96 -3.06 -17.46
C GLY A 106 3.76 -3.46 -18.31
N VAL A 107 2.73 -2.63 -18.40
CA VAL A 107 1.55 -2.87 -19.25
C VAL A 107 1.99 -2.80 -20.70
N LYS A 108 1.91 -3.93 -21.41
CA LYS A 108 2.09 -3.93 -22.87
C LYS A 108 0.96 -3.11 -23.47
N LYS A 109 1.31 -2.01 -24.14
CA LYS A 109 0.35 -1.21 -24.91
C LYS A 109 -0.39 -2.18 -25.84
N PRO A 110 -1.73 -2.25 -25.83
CA PRO A 110 -2.42 -2.86 -26.95
C PRO A 110 -1.91 -2.09 -28.17
N VAL A 111 -1.26 -2.78 -29.11
CA VAL A 111 -0.93 -2.22 -30.41
C VAL A 111 -2.22 -1.59 -30.88
N ALA A 112 -2.25 -0.25 -30.93
CA ALA A 112 -3.36 0.46 -31.51
C ALA A 112 -3.51 -0.13 -32.90
N ALA A 113 -4.59 -0.86 -33.11
CA ALA A 113 -4.96 -1.36 -34.41
C ALA A 113 -4.97 -0.13 -35.32
N SER A 114 -3.98 -0.09 -36.21
CA SER A 114 -4.04 0.68 -37.43
C SER A 114 -5.35 0.32 -38.12
N ALA A 115 -6.26 1.29 -38.22
CA ALA A 115 -7.35 1.31 -39.18
C ALA A 115 -7.51 2.76 -39.63
#